data_AF-A0A962GCY2-F1
#
_entry.id   AF-A0A962GCY2-F1
#
_cell.length_a   1.000
_cell.length_b   1.000
_cell.length_c   1.000
_cell.angle_alpha   90.00
_cell.angle_beta   90.00
_cell.angle_gamma   90.00
#
_symmetry.space_group_name_H-M   'P 1'
#
loop_
_entity.id
_entity.type
_entity.pdbx_description
1 polymer ?
#
loop_
_entity_poly.entity_id
_entity_poly.type
_entity_poly.pdbx_seq_one_letter_code
_entity_poly.pdbx_strand_id
1 'polypeptide(L)'
;MRAFPGHAFSVVLFVLSASGVCAPAVAPRSALLGHASAATDVLRLPVRANGLETVTLDFTPMKVFSDDAQLIIVDRSGRERRAELPGTRYYRVAAADDPGLSGVLAVAEAGNIFGLTRNGAEFSQLRFAPDGQLTQDRIDMGAAPAREFQCANDRSETGMSVDAASLLGHAGFAEAGPSAPTAAYTARIAIETDTEFLGRFSGNTTNATNYVGGLIGFISTIYDAQVQTNMQVSFLRLWTSPDPYVETTPECLLLESGKYWNANQTSTSRTTMHFLSGKTTTAGIAWVGVLCRGAFPTSQSALGISCSENLPASGNFGGAYGVTEGVSGSFNPGSPSVVWDVAGVAHEIGHNFNSPHTHCYSGIGGSPDPVDQCYGSESGCYSGTPTLPGPQGQGSGTIMSYCQLRPGGFSNVTLTFGTGHPFGVLPERVPSRMFAHVQSQAGSNPGCLALQAVDLIFANGFD
;
A
#
# COMPACT_ATOMS: atom_id res chain seq x y z
N MET A 1 -43.49 67.87 49.43
CA MET A 1 -43.40 67.27 50.77
C MET A 1 -42.24 66.29 50.78
N ARG A 2 -41.31 66.53 51.71
CA ARG A 2 -40.45 65.58 52.44
C ARG A 2 -39.74 64.43 51.71
N ALA A 3 -38.41 64.51 51.75
CA ALA A 3 -37.45 63.41 51.82
C ALA A 3 -37.80 62.39 52.92
N PHE A 4 -37.31 61.14 52.80
CA PHE A 4 -36.34 60.52 53.72
C PHE A 4 -35.67 59.28 53.04
N PRO A 5 -34.46 58.86 53.48
CA PRO A 5 -33.49 58.06 52.74
C PRO A 5 -33.24 56.64 53.31
N GLY A 6 -32.39 55.87 52.61
CA GLY A 6 -31.40 54.95 53.20
C GLY A 6 -31.84 53.52 53.55
N HIS A 7 -31.31 52.51 52.87
CA HIS A 7 -30.05 51.85 53.26
C HIS A 7 -29.65 50.73 52.29
N ALA A 8 -28.34 50.53 52.21
CA ALA A 8 -27.62 49.71 51.26
C ALA A 8 -27.66 48.21 51.60
N PHE A 9 -27.59 47.37 50.57
CA PHE A 9 -26.94 46.07 50.65
C PHE A 9 -26.04 45.90 49.41
N SER A 10 -24.74 45.80 49.68
CA SER A 10 -23.71 45.45 48.69
C SER A 10 -23.88 44.00 48.29
N VAL A 11 -24.15 43.74 47.01
CA VAL A 11 -23.97 42.42 46.39
C VAL A 11 -22.68 42.48 45.59
N VAL A 12 -21.66 41.77 46.07
CA VAL A 12 -20.39 41.55 45.35
C VAL A 12 -20.70 40.61 44.18
N LEU A 13 -20.79 41.17 42.98
CA LEU A 13 -20.90 40.40 41.74
C LEU A 13 -19.48 40.06 41.27
N PHE A 14 -19.09 38.79 41.40
CA PHE A 14 -17.85 38.28 40.81
C PHE A 14 -17.96 38.39 39.28
N VAL A 15 -17.06 39.19 38.69
CA VAL A 15 -16.84 39.21 37.24
C VAL A 15 -16.09 37.93 36.88
N LEU A 16 -16.82 36.93 36.37
CA LEU A 16 -16.20 35.83 35.64
C LEU A 16 -15.85 36.33 34.24
N SER A 17 -14.56 36.53 33.99
CA SER A 17 -14.00 36.75 32.67
C SER A 17 -14.31 35.54 31.78
N ALA A 18 -15.10 35.77 30.73
CA ALA A 18 -15.30 34.80 29.67
C ALA A 18 -13.99 34.67 28.87
N SER A 19 -13.10 33.78 29.29
CA SER A 19 -12.12 33.19 28.40
C SER A 19 -12.86 32.27 27.43
N GLY A 20 -13.37 32.87 26.35
CA GLY A 20 -13.86 32.13 25.20
C GLY A 20 -12.72 31.28 24.66
N VAL A 21 -12.83 29.97 24.85
CA VAL A 21 -11.99 29.00 24.15
C VAL A 21 -12.36 29.12 22.68
N CYS A 22 -11.52 29.82 21.90
CA CYS A 22 -11.59 29.76 20.45
C CYS A 22 -11.47 28.28 20.06
N ALA A 23 -12.52 27.73 19.44
CA ALA A 23 -12.40 26.47 18.73
C ALA A 23 -11.24 26.59 17.72
N PRO A 24 -10.40 25.54 17.55
CA PRO A 24 -9.34 25.59 16.56
C PRO A 24 -9.93 25.91 15.18
N ALA A 25 -9.20 26.72 14.41
CA ALA A 25 -9.64 27.22 13.12
C ALA A 25 -10.04 26.06 12.19
N VAL A 26 -11.26 26.15 11.65
CA VAL A 26 -11.79 25.24 10.63
C VAL A 26 -10.84 25.24 9.45
N ALA A 27 -10.28 24.10 9.06
CA ALA A 27 -9.54 23.98 7.80
C ALA A 27 -10.54 24.12 6.64
N PRO A 28 -10.55 25.22 5.87
CA PRO A 28 -11.50 25.34 4.79
C PRO A 28 -11.09 24.39 3.66
N ARG A 29 -12.07 23.79 2.97
CA ARG A 29 -11.83 22.95 1.77
C ARG A 29 -10.91 23.65 0.75
N SER A 30 -10.97 24.99 0.71
CA SER A 30 -10.10 25.85 -0.10
C SER A 30 -8.65 25.91 0.38
N ALA A 31 -8.30 25.60 1.63
CA ALA A 31 -6.90 25.53 2.07
C ALA A 31 -6.19 24.33 1.44
N LEU A 32 -6.84 23.15 1.42
CA LEU A 32 -6.33 21.94 0.75
C LEU A 32 -6.33 22.05 -0.77
N LEU A 33 -7.32 22.76 -1.35
CA LEU A 33 -7.40 22.97 -2.79
C LEU A 33 -6.56 24.16 -3.30
N GLY A 34 -6.35 25.19 -2.47
CA GLY A 34 -5.87 26.51 -2.86
C GLY A 34 -4.39 26.81 -2.64
N HIS A 35 -3.64 26.02 -1.86
CA HIS A 35 -2.21 26.30 -1.59
C HIS A 35 -1.22 25.71 -2.60
N ALA A 36 -1.63 24.86 -3.57
CA ALA A 36 -0.65 24.25 -4.48
C ALA A 36 -0.32 25.13 -5.68
N SER A 37 0.42 26.21 -5.43
CA SER A 37 1.23 26.87 -6.47
C SER A 37 2.74 26.59 -6.32
N ALA A 38 3.18 25.91 -5.25
CA ALA A 38 4.56 25.48 -5.08
C ALA A 38 4.62 24.02 -4.62
N ALA A 39 5.50 23.24 -5.24
CA ALA A 39 5.60 21.77 -5.10
C ALA A 39 6.32 21.31 -3.81
N THR A 40 6.56 22.19 -2.84
CA THR A 40 7.50 21.93 -1.71
C THR A 40 6.97 22.27 -0.32
N ASP A 41 5.81 22.92 -0.18
CA ASP A 41 5.34 23.34 1.14
C ASP A 41 4.60 22.21 1.87
N VAL A 42 5.07 21.87 3.06
CA VAL A 42 4.35 21.00 4.01
C VAL A 42 3.16 21.78 4.55
N LEU A 43 1.96 21.29 4.29
CA LEU A 43 0.73 21.88 4.82
C LEU A 43 0.43 21.26 6.19
N ARG A 44 0.41 22.07 7.25
CA ARG A 44 0.11 21.62 8.62
C ARG A 44 -1.31 22.04 9.01
N LEU A 45 -2.19 21.08 9.32
CA LEU A 45 -3.59 21.35 9.65
C LEU A 45 -4.06 20.65 10.94
N PRO A 46 -4.90 21.31 11.75
CA PRO A 46 -5.65 20.63 12.80
C PRO A 46 -6.73 19.73 12.16
N VAL A 47 -6.82 18.49 12.65
CA VAL A 47 -7.79 17.49 12.22
C VAL A 47 -8.53 16.97 13.44
N ARG A 48 -9.86 16.92 13.35
CA ARG A 48 -10.68 16.41 14.45
C ARG A 48 -10.63 14.89 14.49
N ALA A 49 -10.16 14.33 15.59
CA ALA A 49 -10.07 12.90 15.84
C ALA A 49 -11.07 12.48 16.93
N ASN A 50 -11.67 11.29 16.78
CA ASN A 50 -12.46 10.62 17.82
C ASN A 50 -13.50 11.51 18.55
N GLY A 51 -14.21 12.37 17.82
CA GLY A 51 -15.27 13.23 18.34
C GLY A 51 -14.86 14.70 18.52
N LEU A 52 -13.99 15.02 19.49
CA LEU A 52 -13.61 16.41 19.82
C LEU A 52 -12.11 16.65 19.99
N GLU A 53 -11.28 15.61 19.96
CA GLU A 53 -9.83 15.77 20.05
C GLU A 53 -9.31 16.35 18.73
N THR A 54 -8.24 17.15 18.80
CA THR A 54 -7.62 17.74 17.61
C THR A 54 -6.19 17.24 17.51
N VAL A 55 -5.87 16.55 16.42
CA VAL A 55 -4.51 16.12 16.07
C VAL A 55 -3.98 17.03 14.98
N THR A 56 -2.72 17.45 15.08
CA THR A 56 -2.06 18.24 14.04
C THR A 56 -1.39 17.32 13.04
N LEU A 57 -1.85 17.36 11.79
CA LEU A 57 -1.32 16.53 10.70
C LEU A 57 -0.53 17.38 9.70
N ASP A 58 0.59 16.83 9.26
CA ASP A 58 1.44 17.32 8.18
C ASP A 58 1.10 16.62 6.89
N PHE A 59 0.86 17.42 5.84
CA PHE A 59 0.52 16.97 4.49
C PHE A 59 1.64 17.39 3.55
N THR A 60 2.51 16.44 3.21
CA THR A 60 3.63 16.66 2.29
C THR A 60 3.23 16.21 0.89
N PRO A 61 3.30 17.05 -0.15
CA PRO A 61 3.00 16.64 -1.52
C PRO A 61 3.79 15.39 -1.93
N MET A 62 3.12 14.46 -2.61
CA MET A 62 3.77 13.25 -3.14
C MET A 62 3.39 13.01 -4.60
N LYS A 63 4.36 12.55 -5.38
CA LYS A 63 4.13 12.10 -6.76
C LYS A 63 3.75 10.62 -6.75
N VAL A 64 2.54 10.33 -7.21
CA VAL A 64 2.00 8.96 -7.29
C VAL A 64 2.05 8.41 -8.70
N PHE A 65 1.79 9.23 -9.72
CA PHE A 65 1.96 8.86 -11.13
C PHE A 65 3.27 9.44 -11.62
N SER A 66 4.07 8.66 -12.36
CA SER A 66 5.30 9.18 -12.97
C SER A 66 4.97 10.22 -14.05
N ASP A 67 5.92 11.10 -14.37
CA ASP A 67 5.69 12.19 -15.34
C ASP A 67 5.34 11.67 -16.75
N ASP A 68 5.83 10.48 -17.08
CA ASP A 68 5.58 9.76 -18.31
C ASP A 68 4.46 8.71 -18.20
N ALA A 69 3.70 8.71 -17.10
CA ALA A 69 2.68 7.70 -16.84
C ALA A 69 1.64 7.63 -17.97
N GLN A 70 1.20 6.42 -18.28
CA GLN A 70 0.20 6.18 -19.32
C GLN A 70 -1.10 5.65 -18.72
N LEU A 71 -2.18 6.41 -18.85
CA LEU A 71 -3.53 5.92 -18.64
C LEU A 71 -4.11 5.43 -19.96
N ILE A 72 -4.32 4.12 -20.06
CA ILE A 72 -4.88 3.46 -21.24
C ILE A 72 -6.31 3.04 -20.93
N ILE A 73 -7.26 3.50 -21.75
CA ILE A 73 -8.64 3.04 -21.71
C ILE A 73 -8.85 2.17 -22.95
N VAL A 74 -9.24 0.91 -22.72
CA VAL A 74 -9.62 0.01 -23.80
C VAL A 74 -11.12 0.14 -24.03
N ASP A 75 -11.50 0.55 -25.25
CA ASP A 75 -12.90 0.77 -25.62
C ASP A 75 -13.61 -0.54 -26.03
N ARG A 76 -14.93 -0.45 -26.24
CA ARG A 76 -15.80 -1.58 -26.64
C ARG A 76 -15.37 -2.33 -27.90
N SER A 77 -14.50 -1.76 -28.72
CA SER A 77 -13.94 -2.41 -29.91
C SER A 77 -12.58 -3.06 -29.68
N GLY A 78 -12.09 -3.08 -28.43
CA GLY A 78 -10.75 -3.55 -28.07
C GLY A 78 -9.65 -2.54 -28.41
N ARG A 79 -10.00 -1.31 -28.79
CA ARG A 79 -9.03 -0.30 -29.20
C ARG A 79 -8.52 0.46 -27.98
N GLU A 80 -7.21 0.55 -27.88
CA GLU A 80 -6.55 1.34 -26.84
C GLU A 80 -6.59 2.83 -27.15
N ARG A 81 -6.92 3.63 -26.13
CA ARG A 81 -6.83 5.08 -26.19
C ARG A 81 -6.10 5.60 -24.96
N ARG A 82 -5.07 6.40 -25.18
CA ARG A 82 -4.44 7.18 -24.10
C ARG A 82 -5.41 8.25 -23.61
N ALA A 83 -5.55 8.37 -22.29
CA ALA A 83 -6.32 9.41 -21.63
C ALA A 83 -5.43 10.26 -20.73
N GLU A 84 -5.89 11.47 -20.44
CA GLU A 84 -5.25 12.33 -19.46
C GLU A 84 -5.47 11.80 -18.05
N LEU A 85 -4.45 11.91 -17.21
CA LEU A 85 -4.59 11.60 -15.79
C LEU A 85 -5.50 12.64 -15.12
N PRO A 86 -6.36 12.24 -14.16
CA PRO A 86 -7.12 13.18 -13.36
C PRO A 86 -6.20 14.16 -12.62
N GLY A 87 -6.64 15.41 -12.42
CA GLY A 87 -5.93 16.44 -11.66
C GLY A 87 -5.87 16.20 -10.14
N THR A 88 -5.92 14.94 -9.71
CA THR A 88 -5.91 14.54 -8.30
C THR A 88 -4.54 14.78 -7.70
N ARG A 89 -4.52 15.44 -6.54
CA ARG A 89 -3.31 15.71 -5.77
C ARG A 89 -3.17 14.69 -4.66
N TYR A 90 -1.95 14.25 -4.41
CA TYR A 90 -1.64 13.27 -3.38
C TYR A 90 -0.69 13.88 -2.35
N TYR A 91 -0.94 13.58 -1.08
CA TYR A 91 -0.14 14.02 0.04
C TYR A 91 0.19 12.84 0.93
N ARG A 92 1.44 12.73 1.36
CA ARG A 92 1.81 11.93 2.51
C ARG A 92 1.28 12.63 3.76
N VAL A 93 0.70 11.85 4.65
CA VAL A 93 0.18 12.31 5.94
C VAL A 93 1.09 11.79 7.05
N ALA A 94 1.51 12.67 7.93
CA ALA A 94 2.18 12.33 9.18
C ALA A 94 1.60 13.19 10.32
N ALA A 95 1.79 12.79 11.57
CA ALA A 95 1.50 13.67 12.69
C ALA A 95 2.76 14.41 13.12
N ALA A 96 2.63 15.69 13.48
CA ALA A 96 3.78 16.49 13.93
C ALA A 96 4.38 15.94 15.24
N ASP A 97 3.54 15.40 16.11
CA ASP A 97 3.91 14.98 17.47
C ASP A 97 3.84 13.45 17.67
N ASP A 98 3.52 12.69 16.63
CA ASP A 98 3.44 11.23 16.67
C ASP A 98 4.11 10.60 15.43
N PRO A 99 5.38 10.15 15.57
CA PRO A 99 6.11 9.54 14.46
C PRO A 99 5.54 8.17 14.04
N GLY A 100 4.66 7.57 14.85
CA GLY A 100 3.96 6.33 14.51
C GLY A 100 2.82 6.53 13.52
N LEU A 101 2.30 7.75 13.39
CA LEU A 101 1.22 8.07 12.47
C LEU A 101 1.74 8.32 11.06
N SER A 102 1.26 7.53 10.11
CA SER A 102 1.54 7.69 8.69
C SER A 102 0.31 7.44 7.83
N GLY A 103 0.25 8.01 6.63
CA GLY A 103 -0.89 7.81 5.75
C GLY A 103 -0.79 8.55 4.42
N VAL A 104 -1.90 8.55 3.70
CA VAL A 104 -2.06 9.29 2.44
C VAL A 104 -3.35 10.10 2.47
N LEU A 105 -3.35 11.22 1.76
CA LEU A 105 -4.54 11.96 1.38
C LEU A 105 -4.49 12.24 -0.13
N ALA A 106 -5.46 11.72 -0.87
CA ALA A 106 -5.78 12.08 -2.24
C ALA A 106 -6.91 13.12 -2.23
N VAL A 107 -6.72 14.19 -2.99
CA VAL A 107 -7.70 15.27 -3.17
C VAL A 107 -8.00 15.39 -4.66
N ALA A 108 -9.14 14.85 -5.08
CA ALA A 108 -9.60 14.93 -6.46
C ALA A 108 -10.02 16.35 -6.83
N GLU A 109 -10.03 16.67 -8.12
CA GLU A 109 -10.40 18.00 -8.64
C GLU A 109 -11.84 18.41 -8.28
N ALA A 110 -12.77 17.45 -8.28
CA ALA A 110 -14.14 17.64 -7.79
C ALA A 110 -14.23 17.89 -6.27
N GLY A 111 -13.08 17.87 -5.58
CA GLY A 111 -12.90 18.04 -4.14
C GLY A 111 -13.33 16.82 -3.33
N ASN A 112 -13.55 15.67 -3.96
CA ASN A 112 -13.68 14.40 -3.24
C ASN A 112 -12.31 14.03 -2.68
N ILE A 113 -12.29 13.53 -1.46
CA ILE A 113 -11.04 13.08 -0.84
C ILE A 113 -11.08 11.59 -0.56
N PHE A 114 -9.90 10.99 -0.63
CA PHE A 114 -9.62 9.72 -0.04
C PHE A 114 -8.42 9.92 0.86
N GLY A 115 -8.55 9.71 2.17
CA GLY A 115 -7.36 9.58 2.99
C GLY A 115 -7.47 8.43 3.96
N LEU A 116 -6.33 7.80 4.20
CA LEU A 116 -6.17 6.70 5.13
C LEU A 116 -4.91 6.97 5.93
N THR A 117 -5.03 6.84 7.24
CA THR A 117 -3.94 6.97 8.20
C THR A 117 -3.88 5.72 9.05
N ARG A 118 -2.68 5.41 9.53
CA ARG A 118 -2.39 4.29 10.40
C ARG A 118 -1.53 4.79 11.55
N ASN A 119 -1.82 4.27 12.74
CA ASN A 119 -0.94 4.38 13.91
C ASN A 119 -0.90 3.03 14.62
N GLY A 120 0.26 2.36 14.62
CA GLY A 120 0.35 0.98 15.10
C GLY A 120 -0.60 0.05 14.32
N ALA A 121 -1.52 -0.62 15.02
CA ALA A 121 -2.55 -1.48 14.43
C ALA A 121 -3.85 -0.72 14.10
N GLU A 122 -3.99 0.54 14.51
CA GLU A 122 -5.20 1.32 14.30
C GLU A 122 -5.22 1.98 12.93
N PHE A 123 -6.40 1.94 12.31
CA PHE A 123 -6.69 2.58 11.03
C PHE A 123 -7.66 3.72 11.23
N SER A 124 -7.45 4.82 10.53
CA SER A 124 -8.43 5.90 10.48
C SER A 124 -8.55 6.46 9.08
N GLN A 125 -9.77 6.74 8.66
CA GLN A 125 -10.05 7.44 7.41
C GLN A 125 -10.00 8.94 7.62
N LEU A 126 -9.42 9.67 6.66
CA LEU A 126 -9.60 11.11 6.54
C LEU A 126 -10.81 11.42 5.65
N ARG A 127 -11.75 12.22 6.16
CA ARG A 127 -12.92 12.67 5.41
C ARG A 127 -13.31 14.09 5.78
N PHE A 128 -14.08 14.77 4.93
CA PHE A 128 -14.72 16.02 5.31
C PHE A 128 -16.05 15.72 6.01
N ALA A 129 -16.23 16.25 7.21
CA ALA A 129 -17.52 16.28 7.88
C ALA A 129 -18.49 17.24 7.17
N PRO A 130 -19.82 17.16 7.43
CA PRO A 130 -20.81 18.05 6.83
C PRO A 130 -20.58 19.54 7.10
N ASP A 131 -19.88 19.87 8.18
CA ASP A 131 -19.46 21.23 8.54
C ASP A 131 -18.20 21.72 7.79
N GLY A 132 -17.66 20.87 6.89
CA GLY A 132 -16.48 21.15 6.09
C GLY A 132 -15.15 20.90 6.80
N GLN A 133 -15.14 20.46 8.06
CA GLN A 133 -13.91 20.14 8.77
C GLN A 133 -13.32 18.80 8.30
N LEU A 134 -12.00 18.73 8.21
CA LEU A 134 -11.32 17.45 8.02
C LEU A 134 -11.37 16.67 9.33
N THR A 135 -11.87 15.44 9.27
CA THR A 135 -11.94 14.50 10.40
C THR A 135 -11.08 13.28 10.12
N GLN A 136 -10.54 12.72 11.20
CA GLN A 136 -9.86 11.43 11.23
C GLN A 136 -10.75 10.47 12.04
N ASP A 137 -11.44 9.58 11.33
CA ASP A 137 -12.40 8.66 11.93
C ASP A 137 -11.84 7.24 11.95
N ARG A 138 -11.76 6.64 13.13
CA ARG A 138 -11.23 5.28 13.32
C ARG A 138 -12.09 4.25 12.58
N ILE A 139 -11.43 3.36 11.85
CA ILE A 139 -12.04 2.21 11.18
C ILE A 139 -12.09 1.05 12.19
N ASP A 140 -13.29 0.52 12.45
CA ASP A 140 -13.46 -0.65 13.30
C ASP A 140 -13.08 -1.93 12.54
N MET A 141 -11.87 -2.40 12.81
CA MET A 141 -11.33 -3.64 12.24
C MET A 141 -11.96 -4.90 12.82
N GLY A 142 -12.60 -4.83 13.99
CA GLY A 142 -13.30 -5.96 14.63
C GLY A 142 -14.68 -6.23 14.03
N ALA A 143 -15.29 -5.21 13.42
CA ALA A 143 -16.52 -5.34 12.63
C ALA A 143 -16.26 -5.81 11.18
N ALA A 144 -14.99 -5.89 10.77
CA ALA A 144 -14.62 -6.46 9.49
C ALA A 144 -14.99 -7.94 9.46
N PRO A 145 -15.80 -8.42 8.49
CA PRO A 145 -15.85 -9.86 8.27
C PRO A 145 -14.42 -10.31 7.99
N ALA A 146 -13.99 -11.38 8.66
CA ALA A 146 -12.75 -12.05 8.31
C ALA A 146 -12.84 -12.40 6.82
N ARG A 147 -12.17 -11.61 5.98
CA ARG A 147 -11.88 -12.06 4.64
C ARG A 147 -10.75 -13.05 4.80
N GLU A 148 -10.94 -14.26 4.32
CA GLU A 148 -9.92 -15.29 4.32
C GLU A 148 -8.85 -14.87 3.32
N PHE A 149 -7.86 -14.07 3.76
CA PHE A 149 -6.68 -13.78 2.95
C PHE A 149 -5.99 -15.11 2.66
N GLN A 150 -5.92 -15.48 1.39
CA GLN A 150 -5.13 -16.61 0.94
C GLN A 150 -4.20 -16.12 -0.17
N CYS A 151 -2.91 -16.02 0.10
CA CYS A 151 -1.93 -15.90 -0.98
C CYS A 151 -1.67 -17.30 -1.52
N ALA A 152 -1.91 -17.51 -2.81
CA ALA A 152 -1.73 -18.81 -3.44
C ALA A 152 -0.27 -19.26 -3.57
N ASN A 153 0.70 -18.42 -3.20
CA ASN A 153 2.10 -18.82 -3.09
C ASN A 153 2.28 -20.00 -2.13
N ASP A 154 1.43 -20.14 -1.10
CA ASP A 154 1.50 -21.21 -0.10
C ASP A 154 1.08 -22.60 -0.63
N ARG A 155 0.40 -22.63 -1.79
CA ARG A 155 -0.03 -23.84 -2.51
C ARG A 155 0.95 -24.26 -3.61
N SER A 156 1.88 -23.38 -3.98
CA SER A 156 2.87 -23.67 -5.01
C SER A 156 3.97 -24.57 -4.43
N GLU A 157 4.25 -25.69 -5.10
CA GLU A 157 5.35 -26.61 -4.69
C GLU A 157 6.72 -25.92 -4.64
N THR A 158 6.89 -24.83 -5.40
CA THR A 158 8.13 -24.05 -5.47
C THR A 158 8.05 -22.71 -4.72
N GLY A 159 6.93 -22.42 -4.05
CA GLY A 159 6.67 -21.13 -3.40
C GLY A 159 6.74 -19.95 -4.37
N MET A 160 6.48 -20.19 -5.67
CA MET A 160 6.68 -19.22 -6.75
C MET A 160 8.10 -18.64 -6.82
N SER A 161 9.10 -19.32 -6.24
CA SER A 161 10.50 -18.96 -6.35
C SER A 161 11.03 -19.35 -7.72
N VAL A 162 11.65 -18.39 -8.40
CA VAL A 162 12.51 -18.69 -9.55
C VAL A 162 13.84 -19.23 -9.02
N ASP A 163 14.39 -20.28 -9.64
CA ASP A 163 15.62 -20.93 -9.20
C ASP A 163 16.75 -19.90 -8.94
N ALA A 164 17.37 -19.98 -7.76
CA ALA A 164 18.45 -19.12 -7.33
C ALA A 164 19.69 -19.19 -8.25
N ALA A 165 19.89 -20.31 -8.97
CA ALA A 165 20.94 -20.43 -9.98
C ALA A 165 20.74 -19.47 -11.17
N SER A 166 19.50 -19.05 -11.42
CA SER A 166 19.17 -17.97 -12.38
C SER A 166 19.27 -16.57 -11.76
N LEU A 167 19.31 -16.44 -10.44
CA LEU A 167 19.27 -15.15 -9.71
C LEU A 167 20.64 -14.68 -9.21
N LEU A 168 21.63 -15.56 -9.09
CA LEU A 168 22.90 -15.25 -8.43
C LEU A 168 24.11 -15.69 -9.26
N GLY A 169 24.61 -14.79 -10.09
CA GLY A 169 26.06 -14.66 -10.23
C GLY A 169 26.62 -14.14 -8.90
N HIS A 170 26.94 -15.05 -7.97
CA HIS A 170 27.75 -14.86 -6.76
C HIS A 170 27.84 -13.42 -6.18
N ALA A 171 26.76 -12.89 -5.62
CA ALA A 171 26.85 -11.76 -4.70
C ALA A 171 26.68 -12.29 -3.27
N GLY A 172 27.79 -12.36 -2.52
CA GLY A 172 27.76 -12.60 -1.09
C GLY A 172 26.95 -11.51 -0.39
N PHE A 173 26.10 -11.90 0.56
CA PHE A 173 25.38 -10.97 1.42
C PHE A 173 26.40 -10.21 2.26
N ALA A 174 26.71 -8.97 1.89
CA ALA A 174 27.44 -8.06 2.74
C ALA A 174 26.45 -7.46 3.74
N GLU A 175 26.74 -7.60 5.03
CA GLU A 175 26.02 -6.88 6.08
C GLU A 175 26.16 -5.36 5.85
N ALA A 176 25.05 -4.64 5.92
CA ALA A 176 25.05 -3.19 5.88
C ALA A 176 25.74 -2.65 7.14
N GLY A 177 26.94 -2.10 6.99
CA GLY A 177 27.60 -1.31 8.03
C GLY A 177 26.85 0.01 8.30
N PRO A 178 27.06 0.65 9.46
CA PRO A 178 26.34 1.86 9.81
C PRO A 178 26.85 3.05 8.97
N SER A 179 25.89 3.88 8.55
CA SER A 179 26.05 5.24 8.00
C SER A 179 26.71 5.41 6.61
N ALA A 180 25.87 5.44 5.58
CA ALA A 180 26.02 6.24 4.36
C ALA A 180 24.63 6.84 4.03
N PRO A 181 24.52 8.02 3.39
CA PRO A 181 23.22 8.63 3.12
C PRO A 181 22.35 7.64 2.35
N THR A 182 21.18 7.37 2.91
CA THR A 182 20.26 6.33 2.48
C THR A 182 19.80 6.61 1.06
N ALA A 183 20.33 5.87 0.09
CA ALA A 183 19.82 5.88 -1.27
C ALA A 183 18.36 5.42 -1.24
N ALA A 184 17.43 6.38 -1.40
CA ALA A 184 16.03 6.06 -1.61
C ALA A 184 15.83 5.73 -3.09
N TYR A 185 15.06 4.69 -3.40
CA TYR A 185 14.79 4.25 -4.76
C TYR A 185 13.36 4.63 -5.18
N THR A 186 13.11 4.63 -6.49
CA THR A 186 11.77 4.71 -7.06
C THR A 186 11.49 3.45 -7.88
N ALA A 187 10.48 2.69 -7.44
CA ALA A 187 9.92 1.58 -8.19
C ALA A 187 8.76 2.07 -9.07
N ARG A 188 8.82 1.76 -10.36
CA ARG A 188 7.78 2.06 -11.35
C ARG A 188 6.81 0.89 -11.41
N ILE A 189 5.57 1.11 -11.01
CA ILE A 189 4.53 0.07 -10.95
C ILE A 189 3.63 0.24 -12.16
N ALA A 190 3.55 -0.79 -12.98
CA ALA A 190 2.52 -0.88 -14.01
C ALA A 190 1.28 -1.58 -13.43
N ILE A 191 0.10 -0.99 -13.62
CA ILE A 191 -1.16 -1.52 -13.11
C ILE A 191 -1.99 -2.04 -14.28
N GLU A 192 -2.24 -3.34 -14.27
CA GLU A 192 -3.20 -4.00 -15.14
C GLU A 192 -4.51 -4.22 -14.38
N THR A 193 -5.64 -4.24 -15.08
CA THR A 193 -6.95 -4.48 -14.47
C THR A 193 -7.81 -5.40 -15.32
N ASP A 194 -8.98 -5.77 -14.82
CA ASP A 194 -10.05 -6.42 -15.58
C ASP A 194 -11.32 -5.55 -15.62
N THR A 195 -12.33 -6.03 -16.33
CA THR A 195 -13.63 -5.37 -16.41
C THR A 195 -14.36 -5.33 -15.08
N GLU A 196 -14.21 -6.36 -14.26
CA GLU A 196 -14.78 -6.43 -12.93
C GLU A 196 -14.25 -5.31 -12.04
N PHE A 197 -12.95 -4.99 -12.15
CA PHE A 197 -12.32 -3.89 -11.42
C PHE A 197 -12.97 -2.56 -11.79
N LEU A 198 -13.09 -2.25 -13.09
CA LEU A 198 -13.76 -1.01 -13.51
C LEU A 198 -15.25 -1.01 -13.14
N GLY A 199 -15.87 -2.19 -13.09
CA GLY A 199 -17.23 -2.41 -12.60
C GLY A 199 -17.45 -1.94 -11.17
N ARG A 200 -16.43 -2.01 -10.30
CA ARG A 200 -16.48 -1.45 -8.92
C ARG A 200 -16.75 0.05 -8.90
N PHE A 201 -16.43 0.74 -9.99
CA PHE A 201 -16.63 2.18 -10.15
C PHE A 201 -17.78 2.52 -11.09
N SER A 202 -18.68 1.56 -11.37
CA SER A 202 -19.79 1.72 -12.32
C SER A 202 -19.32 2.21 -13.70
N GLY A 203 -18.12 1.79 -14.15
CA GLY A 203 -17.55 2.23 -15.43
C GLY A 203 -16.81 3.58 -15.37
N ASN A 204 -16.75 4.24 -14.23
CA ASN A 204 -16.14 5.57 -14.10
C ASN A 204 -14.61 5.48 -14.02
N THR A 205 -13.94 5.77 -15.14
CA THR A 205 -12.48 5.69 -15.26
C THR A 205 -11.74 6.70 -14.39
N THR A 206 -12.33 7.87 -14.14
CA THR A 206 -11.74 8.89 -13.24
C THR A 206 -11.72 8.39 -11.80
N ASN A 207 -12.84 7.83 -11.32
CA ASN A 207 -12.91 7.28 -9.96
C ASN A 207 -11.96 6.08 -9.80
N ALA A 208 -11.91 5.19 -10.79
CA ALA A 208 -10.98 4.06 -10.79
C ALA A 208 -9.51 4.53 -10.74
N THR A 209 -9.14 5.52 -11.56
CA THR A 209 -7.78 6.07 -11.58
C THR A 209 -7.42 6.75 -10.26
N ASN A 210 -8.34 7.54 -9.69
CA ASN A 210 -8.14 8.17 -8.40
C ASN A 210 -7.96 7.15 -7.27
N TYR A 211 -8.74 6.06 -7.32
CA TYR A 211 -8.62 4.95 -6.38
C TYR A 211 -7.26 4.27 -6.50
N VAL A 212 -6.81 3.92 -7.71
CA VAL A 212 -5.47 3.32 -7.93
C VAL A 212 -4.38 4.21 -7.37
N GLY A 213 -4.43 5.52 -7.67
CA GLY A 213 -3.45 6.45 -7.13
C GLY A 213 -3.49 6.55 -5.60
N GLY A 214 -4.68 6.54 -5.00
CA GLY A 214 -4.81 6.53 -3.54
C GLY A 214 -4.22 5.26 -2.91
N LEU A 215 -4.56 4.10 -3.47
CA LEU A 215 -4.09 2.79 -3.01
C LEU A 215 -2.57 2.68 -3.08
N ILE A 216 -1.99 2.95 -4.26
CA ILE A 216 -0.53 2.88 -4.45
C ILE A 216 0.18 3.99 -3.66
N GLY A 217 -0.43 5.17 -3.53
CA GLY A 217 0.08 6.24 -2.67
C GLY A 217 0.21 5.79 -1.22
N PHE A 218 -0.82 5.16 -0.65
CA PHE A 218 -0.77 4.62 0.71
C PHE A 218 0.30 3.53 0.84
N ILE A 219 0.30 2.54 -0.06
CA ILE A 219 1.29 1.45 -0.03
C ILE A 219 2.71 2.00 -0.15
N SER A 220 2.93 3.02 -0.99
CA SER A 220 4.23 3.66 -1.12
C SER A 220 4.72 4.25 0.20
N THR A 221 3.85 4.72 1.10
CA THR A 221 4.30 5.26 2.39
C THR A 221 4.92 4.17 3.27
N ILE A 222 4.40 2.95 3.19
CA ILE A 222 4.90 1.77 3.90
C ILE A 222 6.26 1.34 3.35
N TYR A 223 6.36 1.21 2.02
CA TYR A 223 7.59 0.79 1.34
C TYR A 223 8.70 1.83 1.46
N ASP A 224 8.37 3.12 1.39
CA ASP A 224 9.34 4.18 1.57
C ASP A 224 9.91 4.17 2.99
N ALA A 225 9.05 4.02 4.01
CA ALA A 225 9.46 4.01 5.41
C ALA A 225 10.31 2.77 5.79
N GLN A 226 10.07 1.61 5.16
CA GLN A 226 10.66 0.34 5.63
C GLN A 226 11.62 -0.29 4.63
N VAL A 227 11.46 -0.02 3.34
CA VAL A 227 12.23 -0.60 2.24
C VAL A 227 12.92 0.50 1.43
N GLN A 228 12.87 1.76 1.91
CA GLN A 228 13.54 2.92 1.30
C GLN A 228 13.25 3.05 -0.20
N THR A 229 12.03 2.69 -0.59
CA THR A 229 11.60 2.66 -1.99
C THR A 229 10.22 3.29 -2.13
N ASN A 230 10.15 4.42 -2.82
CA ASN A 230 8.88 5.01 -3.23
C ASN A 230 8.31 4.28 -4.45
N MET A 231 6.99 4.21 -4.56
CA MET A 231 6.29 3.64 -5.71
C MET A 231 5.63 4.73 -6.54
N GLN A 232 5.77 4.64 -7.86
CA GLN A 232 5.07 5.49 -8.81
C GLN A 232 4.39 4.64 -9.88
N VAL A 233 3.12 4.90 -10.13
CA VAL A 233 2.37 4.28 -11.22
C VAL A 233 2.88 4.83 -12.55
N SER A 234 3.48 3.96 -13.37
CA SER A 234 3.96 4.32 -14.72
C SER A 234 2.99 3.94 -15.83
N PHE A 235 2.05 3.05 -15.54
CA PHE A 235 1.06 2.57 -16.49
C PHE A 235 -0.19 2.16 -15.74
N LEU A 236 -1.36 2.48 -16.29
CA LEU A 236 -2.65 1.99 -15.81
C LEU A 236 -3.52 1.67 -17.02
N ARG A 237 -3.99 0.43 -17.14
CA ARG A 237 -5.01 0.04 -18.13
C ARG A 237 -6.36 -0.15 -17.46
N LEU A 238 -7.42 0.37 -18.06
CA LEU A 238 -8.82 0.20 -17.66
C LEU A 238 -9.65 -0.35 -18.81
N TRP A 239 -10.39 -1.43 -18.56
CA TRP A 239 -11.20 -2.13 -19.56
C TRP A 239 -12.67 -1.68 -19.50
N THR A 240 -13.13 -0.94 -20.52
CA THR A 240 -14.56 -0.57 -20.68
C THR A 240 -15.35 -1.56 -21.53
N SER A 241 -14.68 -2.63 -21.95
CA SER A 241 -15.12 -3.76 -22.77
C SER A 241 -14.65 -5.04 -22.12
N PRO A 242 -15.26 -6.21 -22.39
CA PRO A 242 -14.71 -7.50 -21.96
C PRO A 242 -13.20 -7.55 -22.19
N ASP A 243 -12.47 -7.76 -21.10
CA ASP A 243 -11.03 -7.93 -21.09
C ASP A 243 -10.66 -9.35 -21.58
N PRO A 244 -9.38 -9.62 -21.89
CA PRO A 244 -8.96 -10.92 -22.41
C PRO A 244 -8.78 -11.98 -21.31
N TYR A 245 -9.09 -11.69 -20.04
CA TYR A 245 -8.69 -12.53 -18.90
C TYR A 245 -9.83 -13.44 -18.43
N VAL A 246 -9.83 -14.69 -18.88
CA VAL A 246 -10.90 -15.66 -18.58
C VAL A 246 -10.61 -16.55 -17.38
N GLU A 247 -9.36 -16.59 -16.90
CA GLU A 247 -9.00 -17.43 -15.75
C GLU A 247 -9.61 -16.91 -14.46
N THR A 248 -9.99 -17.81 -13.56
CA THR A 248 -10.79 -17.50 -12.35
C THR A 248 -10.06 -17.74 -11.04
N THR A 249 -8.87 -18.33 -11.08
CA THR A 249 -8.00 -18.49 -9.92
C THR A 249 -6.80 -17.56 -10.05
N PRO A 250 -6.23 -17.08 -8.93
CA PRO A 250 -5.12 -16.12 -8.97
C PRO A 250 -3.90 -16.72 -9.66
N GLU A 251 -3.60 -18.01 -9.45
CA GLU A 251 -2.48 -18.72 -10.07
C GLU A 251 -2.59 -18.71 -11.59
N CYS A 252 -3.78 -19.04 -12.11
CA CYS A 252 -4.02 -19.09 -13.55
C CYS A 252 -4.12 -17.68 -14.16
N LEU A 253 -4.70 -16.71 -13.44
CA LEU A 253 -4.72 -15.31 -13.85
C LEU A 253 -3.30 -14.71 -13.91
N LEU A 254 -2.38 -15.10 -13.02
CA LEU A 254 -0.97 -14.71 -13.10
C LEU A 254 -0.32 -15.24 -14.38
N LEU A 255 -0.60 -16.49 -14.76
CA LEU A 255 -0.08 -17.05 -16.01
C LEU A 255 -0.68 -16.39 -17.26
N GLU A 256 -1.99 -16.16 -17.26
CA GLU A 256 -2.72 -15.50 -18.35
C GLU A 256 -2.29 -14.06 -18.56
N SER A 257 -2.25 -13.27 -17.49
CA SER A 257 -1.78 -11.89 -17.54
C SER A 257 -0.31 -11.81 -17.91
N GLY A 258 0.54 -12.70 -17.40
CA GLY A 258 1.95 -12.81 -17.78
C GLY A 258 2.14 -13.13 -19.27
N LYS A 259 1.39 -14.10 -19.81
CA LYS A 259 1.35 -14.42 -21.25
C LYS A 259 0.95 -13.19 -22.07
N TYR A 260 -0.12 -12.50 -21.66
CA TYR A 260 -0.63 -11.32 -22.36
C TYR A 260 0.41 -10.18 -22.35
N TRP A 261 0.99 -9.87 -21.20
CA TRP A 261 1.99 -8.81 -21.06
C TRP A 261 3.27 -9.09 -21.81
N ASN A 262 3.75 -10.33 -21.79
CA ASN A 262 4.93 -10.75 -22.54
C ASN A 262 4.73 -10.68 -24.06
N ALA A 263 3.49 -10.76 -24.54
CA ALA A 263 3.16 -10.63 -25.96
C ALA A 263 2.86 -9.18 -26.39
N ASN A 264 2.23 -8.37 -25.54
CA ASN A 264 1.62 -7.10 -25.94
C ASN A 264 2.24 -5.86 -25.28
N GLN A 265 2.94 -5.99 -24.16
CA GLN A 265 3.31 -4.87 -23.29
C GLN A 265 4.83 -4.76 -23.02
N THR A 266 5.66 -5.27 -23.93
CA THR A 266 7.12 -5.33 -23.77
C THR A 266 7.83 -3.97 -23.76
N SER A 267 7.20 -2.92 -24.31
CA SER A 267 7.76 -1.56 -24.37
C SER A 267 7.51 -0.71 -23.12
N THR A 268 6.74 -1.22 -22.15
CA THR A 268 6.40 -0.44 -20.94
C THR A 268 7.54 -0.46 -19.94
N SER A 269 8.09 0.73 -19.67
CA SER A 269 9.09 0.91 -18.61
C SER A 269 8.48 0.77 -17.22
N ARG A 270 8.90 -0.28 -16.50
CA ARG A 270 8.40 -0.67 -15.18
C ARG A 270 9.44 -1.46 -14.40
N THR A 271 9.32 -1.40 -13.08
CA THR A 271 10.00 -2.29 -12.13
C THR A 271 9.22 -3.58 -11.92
N THR A 272 7.90 -3.48 -11.80
CA THR A 272 6.98 -4.62 -11.75
C THR A 272 5.63 -4.25 -12.37
N MET A 273 4.86 -5.25 -12.78
CA MET A 273 3.44 -5.10 -13.09
C MET A 273 2.62 -5.82 -12.02
N HIS A 274 1.60 -5.14 -11.52
CA HIS A 274 0.64 -5.70 -10.58
C HIS A 274 -0.77 -5.66 -11.16
N PHE A 275 -1.45 -6.79 -11.16
CA PHE A 275 -2.82 -6.92 -11.63
C PHE A 275 -3.79 -6.66 -10.48
N LEU A 276 -4.70 -5.71 -10.67
CA LEU A 276 -5.81 -5.44 -9.74
C LEU A 276 -7.11 -5.97 -10.35
N SER A 277 -7.58 -7.10 -9.82
CA SER A 277 -8.79 -7.76 -10.30
C SER A 277 -9.99 -7.44 -9.41
N GLY A 278 -11.11 -7.12 -10.04
CA GLY A 278 -12.40 -6.97 -9.37
C GLY A 278 -13.15 -8.28 -9.18
N LYS A 279 -12.60 -9.43 -9.58
CA LYS A 279 -13.20 -10.77 -9.35
C LYS A 279 -13.43 -11.00 -7.86
N THR A 280 -14.35 -11.90 -7.51
CA THR A 280 -14.84 -12.04 -6.13
C THR A 280 -13.91 -12.82 -5.21
N THR A 281 -13.00 -13.61 -5.76
CA THR A 281 -12.00 -14.36 -4.99
C THR A 281 -11.12 -13.38 -4.22
N THR A 282 -11.00 -13.56 -2.92
CA THR A 282 -10.16 -12.69 -2.08
C THR A 282 -8.81 -13.36 -1.88
N ALA A 283 -7.94 -13.22 -2.88
CA ALA A 283 -6.66 -13.91 -2.92
C ALA A 283 -5.61 -13.08 -3.67
N GLY A 284 -4.37 -13.50 -3.58
CA GLY A 284 -3.28 -12.94 -4.36
C GLY A 284 -2.25 -13.99 -4.72
N ILE A 285 -1.38 -13.66 -5.67
CA ILE A 285 -0.21 -14.46 -5.99
C ILE A 285 0.84 -13.56 -6.64
N ALA A 286 2.11 -13.84 -6.40
CA ALA A 286 3.19 -13.11 -7.05
C ALA A 286 4.47 -13.93 -7.12
N TRP A 287 5.23 -13.73 -8.20
CA TRP A 287 6.58 -14.30 -8.29
C TRP A 287 7.50 -13.69 -7.23
N VAL A 288 8.38 -14.50 -6.65
CA VAL A 288 9.27 -14.05 -5.58
C VAL A 288 10.61 -13.53 -6.13
N GLY A 289 11.00 -12.32 -5.73
CA GLY A 289 12.33 -11.75 -6.01
C GLY A 289 12.59 -11.48 -7.48
N VAL A 290 11.60 -10.91 -8.16
CA VAL A 290 11.59 -10.73 -9.63
C VAL A 290 11.58 -9.27 -10.05
N LEU A 291 11.86 -8.29 -9.17
CA LEU A 291 11.94 -6.90 -9.61
C LEU A 291 12.87 -6.77 -10.83
N CYS A 292 12.47 -5.95 -11.80
CA CYS A 292 13.22 -5.72 -13.04
C CYS A 292 13.35 -6.92 -13.98
N ARG A 293 12.72 -8.06 -13.67
CA ARG A 293 12.85 -9.27 -14.48
C ARG A 293 11.93 -9.24 -15.69
N GLY A 294 12.50 -9.53 -16.86
CA GLY A 294 11.78 -9.78 -18.10
C GLY A 294 11.10 -11.15 -18.14
N ALA A 295 10.57 -11.51 -19.31
CA ALA A 295 9.84 -12.76 -19.51
C ALA A 295 10.70 -14.00 -19.18
N PHE A 296 10.10 -15.00 -18.52
CA PHE A 296 10.72 -16.31 -18.34
C PHE A 296 9.70 -17.46 -18.51
N PRO A 297 10.15 -18.65 -18.96
CA PRO A 297 9.27 -19.79 -19.14
C PRO A 297 8.92 -20.44 -17.80
N THR A 298 7.70 -20.96 -17.70
CA THR A 298 7.26 -21.86 -16.63
C THR A 298 6.17 -22.80 -17.16
N SER A 299 5.75 -23.78 -16.37
CA SER A 299 4.66 -24.70 -16.69
C SER A 299 3.67 -24.79 -15.56
N GLN A 300 2.42 -25.11 -15.89
CA GLN A 300 1.37 -25.36 -14.90
C GLN A 300 1.77 -26.50 -13.94
N SER A 301 2.44 -27.54 -14.46
CA SER A 301 2.98 -28.65 -13.67
C SER A 301 4.07 -28.24 -12.69
N ALA A 302 4.90 -27.25 -13.01
CA ALA A 302 5.94 -26.75 -12.10
C ALA A 302 5.36 -25.96 -10.91
N LEU A 303 4.10 -25.51 -11.04
CA LEU A 303 3.37 -24.80 -10.01
C LEU A 303 2.34 -25.69 -9.30
N GLY A 304 2.16 -26.94 -9.73
CA GLY A 304 1.14 -27.84 -9.18
C GLY A 304 -0.31 -27.43 -9.50
N ILE A 305 -0.55 -26.68 -10.59
CA ILE A 305 -1.87 -26.14 -10.94
C ILE A 305 -2.39 -26.70 -12.27
N SER A 306 -3.68 -26.49 -12.53
CA SER A 306 -4.33 -26.80 -13.81
C SER A 306 -5.28 -25.66 -14.16
N CYS A 307 -4.98 -24.97 -15.26
CA CYS A 307 -5.77 -23.84 -15.76
C CYS A 307 -6.72 -24.25 -16.89
N SER A 308 -7.48 -23.30 -17.43
CA SER A 308 -8.37 -23.58 -18.57
C SER A 308 -7.59 -24.05 -19.80
N GLU A 309 -8.28 -24.73 -20.72
CA GLU A 309 -7.70 -25.21 -21.99
C GLU A 309 -7.17 -24.08 -22.90
N ASN A 310 -7.53 -22.82 -22.63
CA ASN A 310 -7.04 -21.64 -23.35
C ASN A 310 -5.60 -21.26 -22.95
N LEU A 311 -5.14 -21.71 -21.78
CA LEU A 311 -3.77 -21.56 -21.34
C LEU A 311 -2.94 -22.81 -21.70
N PRO A 312 -1.85 -22.67 -22.48
CA PRO A 312 -0.99 -23.80 -22.79
C PRO A 312 -0.33 -24.34 -21.51
N ALA A 313 0.02 -25.63 -21.51
CA ALA A 313 0.63 -26.30 -20.35
C ALA A 313 1.97 -25.66 -19.92
N SER A 314 2.69 -25.03 -20.85
CA SER A 314 3.91 -24.28 -20.60
C SER A 314 4.00 -23.06 -21.54
N GLY A 315 4.76 -22.06 -21.11
CA GLY A 315 4.97 -20.85 -21.90
C GLY A 315 5.75 -19.78 -21.15
N ASN A 316 6.05 -18.68 -21.84
CA ASN A 316 6.62 -17.47 -21.24
C ASN A 316 5.54 -16.73 -20.46
N PHE A 317 5.22 -17.23 -19.27
CA PHE A 317 4.24 -16.65 -18.36
C PHE A 317 4.90 -15.81 -17.27
N GLY A 318 6.17 -16.09 -16.96
CA GLY A 318 6.89 -15.41 -15.90
C GLY A 318 7.31 -14.00 -16.27
N GLY A 319 7.57 -13.20 -15.25
CA GLY A 319 8.16 -11.87 -15.29
C GLY A 319 8.06 -11.20 -13.92
N ALA A 320 8.40 -9.91 -13.83
CA ALA A 320 8.11 -9.10 -12.66
C ALA A 320 6.58 -8.87 -12.55
N TYR A 321 5.85 -9.87 -12.05
CA TYR A 321 4.38 -9.93 -12.05
C TYR A 321 3.81 -10.34 -10.68
N GLY A 322 2.69 -9.73 -10.33
CA GLY A 322 1.83 -10.10 -9.21
C GLY A 322 0.35 -9.84 -9.54
N VAL A 323 -0.55 -10.49 -8.79
CA VAL A 323 -2.00 -10.39 -8.94
C VAL A 323 -2.62 -10.26 -7.56
N THR A 324 -3.58 -9.36 -7.42
CA THR A 324 -4.52 -9.35 -6.29
C THR A 324 -5.94 -9.34 -6.82
N GLU A 325 -6.73 -10.33 -6.41
CA GLU A 325 -8.16 -10.44 -6.68
C GLU A 325 -8.99 -9.94 -5.49
N GLY A 326 -10.29 -9.73 -5.69
CA GLY A 326 -11.18 -9.31 -4.61
C GLY A 326 -11.06 -7.83 -4.30
N VAL A 327 -10.47 -7.04 -5.21
CA VAL A 327 -10.30 -5.60 -5.04
C VAL A 327 -11.67 -4.94 -4.98
N SER A 328 -11.95 -4.30 -3.85
CA SER A 328 -13.28 -3.78 -3.56
C SER A 328 -13.55 -2.46 -4.26
N GLY A 329 -12.51 -1.66 -4.51
CA GLY A 329 -12.62 -0.35 -5.12
C GLY A 329 -13.31 0.68 -4.22
N SER A 330 -13.35 0.44 -2.91
CA SER A 330 -14.06 1.28 -1.96
C SER A 330 -13.17 1.70 -0.80
N PHE A 331 -13.33 2.97 -0.40
CA PHE A 331 -12.70 3.54 0.78
C PHE A 331 -13.70 3.76 1.92
N ASN A 332 -14.83 3.05 1.92
CA ASN A 332 -15.88 3.25 2.90
C ASN A 332 -15.41 2.81 4.31
N PRO A 333 -15.45 3.68 5.34
CA PRO A 333 -14.98 3.35 6.68
C PRO A 333 -15.85 2.32 7.40
N GLY A 334 -17.12 2.18 6.99
CA GLY A 334 -18.03 1.13 7.46
C GLY A 334 -17.87 -0.21 6.72
N SER A 335 -16.95 -0.27 5.75
CA SER A 335 -16.57 -1.48 5.02
C SER A 335 -15.04 -1.57 5.00
N PRO A 336 -14.43 -2.32 5.92
CA PRO A 336 -12.96 -2.43 6.07
C PRO A 336 -12.25 -3.13 4.88
N SER A 337 -12.92 -3.22 3.72
CA SER A 337 -12.40 -3.74 2.46
C SER A 337 -11.21 -2.96 1.93
N VAL A 338 -11.07 -1.66 2.24
CA VAL A 338 -9.85 -0.91 1.92
C VAL A 338 -8.61 -1.49 2.61
N VAL A 339 -8.76 -2.00 3.83
CA VAL A 339 -7.62 -2.59 4.55
C VAL A 339 -7.21 -3.91 3.90
N TRP A 340 -8.18 -4.68 3.39
CA TRP A 340 -7.89 -5.80 2.50
C TRP A 340 -7.15 -5.33 1.25
N ASP A 341 -7.68 -4.34 0.52
CA ASP A 341 -7.10 -3.89 -0.75
C ASP A 341 -5.64 -3.43 -0.55
N VAL A 342 -5.36 -2.69 0.53
CA VAL A 342 -4.01 -2.26 0.90
C VAL A 342 -3.14 -3.44 1.32
N ALA A 343 -3.61 -4.28 2.25
CA ALA A 343 -2.82 -5.37 2.79
C ALA A 343 -2.45 -6.38 1.69
N GLY A 344 -3.42 -6.78 0.87
CA GLY A 344 -3.23 -7.75 -0.19
C GLY A 344 -2.30 -7.24 -1.27
N VAL A 345 -2.53 -6.04 -1.80
CA VAL A 345 -1.65 -5.48 -2.83
C VAL A 345 -0.24 -5.25 -2.29
N ALA A 346 -0.09 -4.77 -1.04
CA ALA A 346 1.22 -4.60 -0.43
C ALA A 346 1.95 -5.94 -0.21
N HIS A 347 1.22 -7.00 0.15
CA HIS A 347 1.73 -8.35 0.38
C HIS A 347 2.28 -8.96 -0.92
N GLU A 348 1.48 -8.93 -1.98
CA GLU A 348 1.88 -9.55 -3.26
C GLU A 348 3.02 -8.79 -3.94
N ILE A 349 3.03 -7.46 -3.86
CA ILE A 349 4.22 -6.69 -4.26
C ILE A 349 5.42 -7.06 -3.38
N GLY A 350 5.20 -7.43 -2.11
CA GLY A 350 6.24 -7.82 -1.17
C GLY A 350 6.99 -9.08 -1.60
N HIS A 351 6.28 -10.02 -2.23
CA HIS A 351 6.89 -11.17 -2.89
C HIS A 351 7.77 -10.74 -4.06
N ASN A 352 7.34 -9.84 -4.94
CA ASN A 352 8.21 -9.34 -6.00
C ASN A 352 9.49 -8.70 -5.44
N PHE A 353 9.40 -8.04 -4.29
CA PHE A 353 10.51 -7.50 -3.51
C PHE A 353 11.33 -8.56 -2.74
N ASN A 354 11.17 -9.85 -3.05
CA ASN A 354 11.92 -10.98 -2.51
C ASN A 354 11.60 -11.35 -1.04
N SER A 355 10.45 -10.97 -0.49
CA SER A 355 10.02 -11.54 0.79
C SER A 355 9.23 -12.84 0.56
N PRO A 356 9.59 -13.98 1.19
CA PRO A 356 8.63 -15.06 1.39
C PRO A 356 7.64 -14.67 2.50
N HIS A 357 6.73 -15.57 2.88
CA HIS A 357 5.90 -15.38 4.06
C HIS A 357 6.73 -15.44 5.35
N THR A 358 6.30 -14.75 6.41
CA THR A 358 7.03 -14.67 7.69
C THR A 358 7.25 -16.02 8.38
N HIS A 359 6.33 -16.97 8.23
CA HIS A 359 6.48 -18.35 8.72
C HIS A 359 7.48 -19.19 7.91
N CYS A 360 8.01 -18.65 6.81
CA CYS A 360 9.06 -19.23 5.98
C CYS A 360 10.45 -18.60 6.21
N TYR A 361 10.61 -17.75 7.24
CA TYR A 361 11.88 -17.05 7.51
C TYR A 361 12.94 -17.88 8.26
N SER A 362 12.70 -19.17 8.48
CA SER A 362 13.69 -20.07 9.08
C SER A 362 14.97 -20.11 8.22
N GLY A 363 16.11 -19.73 8.81
CA GLY A 363 17.40 -19.66 8.12
C GLY A 363 17.61 -18.40 7.26
N ILE A 364 16.66 -17.47 7.22
CA ILE A 364 16.77 -16.21 6.48
C ILE A 364 17.19 -15.09 7.43
N GLY A 365 18.16 -14.26 7.04
CA GLY A 365 18.61 -13.13 7.85
C GLY A 365 19.29 -13.56 9.17
N GLY A 366 20.01 -14.69 9.15
CA GLY A 366 20.89 -15.10 10.25
C GLY A 366 20.20 -15.75 11.46
N SER A 367 18.89 -15.98 11.43
CA SER A 367 18.17 -16.69 12.50
C SER A 367 17.56 -18.01 12.00
N PRO A 368 17.66 -19.10 12.78
CA PRO A 368 17.07 -20.40 12.42
C PRO A 368 15.55 -20.42 12.55
N ASP A 369 14.96 -19.45 13.27
CA ASP A 369 13.55 -19.42 13.59
C ASP A 369 12.75 -18.58 12.58
N PRO A 370 11.49 -18.96 12.29
CA PRO A 370 10.61 -18.14 11.48
C PRO A 370 10.28 -16.83 12.21
N VAL A 371 9.86 -15.80 11.47
CA VAL A 371 9.47 -14.52 12.08
C VAL A 371 8.19 -14.68 12.90
N ASP A 372 7.25 -15.48 12.43
CA ASP A 372 6.08 -15.88 13.20
C ASP A 372 5.67 -17.34 12.89
N GLN A 373 4.65 -17.82 13.60
CA GLN A 373 4.14 -19.18 13.50
C GLN A 373 2.65 -19.17 13.16
N CYS A 374 2.18 -18.14 12.46
CA CYS A 374 0.76 -17.93 12.21
C CYS A 374 0.15 -18.91 11.19
N TYR A 375 0.99 -19.60 10.42
CA TYR A 375 0.58 -20.64 9.47
C TYR A 375 1.59 -21.79 9.42
N GLY A 376 1.08 -23.02 9.41
CA GLY A 376 1.88 -24.24 9.58
C GLY A 376 1.74 -25.27 8.45
N SER A 377 1.17 -24.87 7.31
CA SER A 377 0.81 -25.79 6.22
C SER A 377 1.47 -25.47 4.88
N GLU A 378 2.38 -24.50 4.85
CA GLU A 378 3.17 -24.17 3.67
C GLU A 378 4.40 -25.07 3.58
N SER A 379 4.63 -25.65 2.39
CA SER A 379 5.73 -26.56 2.14
C SER A 379 7.09 -25.89 2.36
N GLY A 380 7.99 -26.53 3.11
CA GLY A 380 9.33 -26.01 3.40
C GLY A 380 9.40 -24.92 4.46
N CYS A 381 8.27 -24.57 5.10
CA CYS A 381 8.19 -23.52 6.12
C CYS A 381 7.88 -24.09 7.51
N TYR A 382 7.53 -23.24 8.48
CA TYR A 382 7.03 -23.69 9.78
C TYR A 382 5.89 -24.70 9.62
N SER A 383 5.93 -25.79 10.40
CA SER A 383 5.02 -26.94 10.28
C SER A 383 4.34 -27.35 11.59
N GLY A 384 4.38 -26.48 12.61
CA GLY A 384 3.77 -26.72 13.91
C GLY A 384 2.34 -26.20 14.03
N THR A 385 1.76 -26.34 15.22
CA THR A 385 0.44 -25.76 15.52
C THR A 385 0.50 -24.23 15.37
N PRO A 386 -0.38 -23.61 14.55
CA PRO A 386 -0.27 -22.18 14.33
C PRO A 386 -0.64 -21.36 15.57
N THR A 387 0.19 -20.37 15.90
CA THR A 387 0.00 -19.46 17.05
C THR A 387 0.32 -18.02 16.67
N LEU A 388 -0.27 -17.07 17.39
CA LEU A 388 0.07 -15.66 17.22
C LEU A 388 1.42 -15.35 17.90
N PRO A 389 2.28 -14.51 17.31
CA PRO A 389 3.54 -14.09 17.92
C PRO A 389 3.35 -13.07 19.07
N GLY A 390 2.11 -12.66 19.34
CA GLY A 390 1.75 -11.70 20.36
C GLY A 390 0.26 -11.80 20.73
N PRO A 391 -0.28 -10.85 21.52
CA PRO A 391 -1.66 -10.87 21.94
C PRO A 391 -2.64 -10.73 20.76
N GLN A 392 -3.77 -11.45 20.84
CA GLN A 392 -4.85 -11.35 19.86
C GLN A 392 -5.40 -9.91 19.78
N GLY A 393 -5.64 -9.45 18.55
CA GLY A 393 -6.24 -8.14 18.27
C GLY A 393 -5.32 -6.93 18.47
N GLN A 394 -4.03 -7.16 18.76
CA GLN A 394 -3.03 -6.10 18.94
C GLN A 394 -2.10 -5.94 17.74
N GLY A 395 -2.51 -6.44 16.57
CA GLY A 395 -1.73 -6.33 15.35
C GLY A 395 -0.40 -7.09 15.43
N SER A 396 -0.37 -8.27 16.05
CA SER A 396 0.87 -9.01 16.30
C SER A 396 1.62 -9.50 15.03
N GLY A 397 0.92 -9.65 13.91
CA GLY A 397 1.48 -10.02 12.61
C GLY A 397 1.87 -8.83 11.73
N THR A 398 2.68 -9.08 10.72
CA THR A 398 3.13 -8.11 9.70
C THR A 398 2.38 -8.31 8.38
N ILE A 399 2.63 -7.46 7.38
CA ILE A 399 2.04 -7.57 6.03
C ILE A 399 2.29 -8.96 5.42
N MET A 400 3.48 -9.53 5.61
CA MET A 400 3.86 -10.83 5.03
C MET A 400 3.41 -12.03 5.88
N SER A 401 2.59 -11.80 6.90
CA SER A 401 2.10 -12.84 7.81
C SER A 401 0.71 -13.35 7.46
N TYR A 402 0.39 -14.51 8.01
CA TYR A 402 -0.94 -15.13 7.95
C TYR A 402 -1.68 -15.01 9.29
N CYS A 403 -1.29 -14.07 10.15
CA CYS A 403 -1.89 -13.93 11.50
C CYS A 403 -3.38 -13.55 11.48
N GLN A 404 -3.86 -13.02 10.36
CA GLN A 404 -5.28 -12.81 10.07
C GLN A 404 -6.10 -14.11 9.98
N LEU A 405 -5.47 -15.26 9.73
CA LEU A 405 -6.14 -16.57 9.75
C LEU A 405 -6.39 -17.08 11.17
N ARG A 406 -5.87 -16.40 12.19
CA ARG A 406 -6.08 -16.72 13.60
C ARG A 406 -7.31 -15.96 14.15
N PRO A 407 -7.90 -16.42 15.28
CA PRO A 407 -8.94 -15.65 15.96
C PRO A 407 -8.51 -14.19 16.14
N GLY A 408 -9.36 -13.24 15.74
CA GLY A 408 -9.04 -11.81 15.65
C GLY A 408 -9.01 -11.25 14.22
N GLY A 409 -8.81 -12.09 13.19
CA GLY A 409 -8.87 -11.61 11.81
C GLY A 409 -7.83 -10.53 11.52
N PHE A 410 -8.19 -9.53 10.71
CA PHE A 410 -7.28 -8.42 10.37
C PHE A 410 -6.86 -7.56 11.58
N SER A 411 -7.54 -7.63 12.73
CA SER A 411 -7.03 -6.98 13.95
C SER A 411 -5.72 -7.59 14.47
N ASN A 412 -5.34 -8.78 13.97
CA ASN A 412 -4.05 -9.39 14.26
C ASN A 412 -2.92 -8.91 13.34
N VAL A 413 -3.19 -8.12 12.29
CA VAL A 413 -2.16 -7.69 11.34
C VAL A 413 -1.96 -6.19 11.41
N THR A 414 -0.70 -5.81 11.60
CA THR A 414 -0.22 -4.45 11.47
C THR A 414 0.36 -4.26 10.07
N LEU A 415 0.06 -3.16 9.36
CA LEU A 415 0.62 -2.89 8.02
C LEU A 415 2.09 -2.42 8.05
N THR A 416 2.92 -3.19 8.73
CA THR A 416 4.37 -3.07 8.77
C THR A 416 4.98 -4.29 8.07
N PHE A 417 6.18 -4.14 7.52
CA PHE A 417 7.00 -5.27 7.12
C PHE A 417 7.81 -5.82 8.29
N GLY A 418 8.07 -5.02 9.33
CA GLY A 418 8.71 -5.50 10.56
C GLY A 418 9.64 -4.49 11.24
N THR A 419 9.96 -3.36 10.61
CA THR A 419 10.82 -2.34 11.22
C THR A 419 10.17 -1.76 12.47
N GLY A 420 10.82 -1.93 13.63
CA GLY A 420 10.29 -1.47 14.92
C GLY A 420 9.04 -2.23 15.41
N HIS A 421 8.71 -3.36 14.77
CA HIS A 421 7.56 -4.18 15.15
C HIS A 421 7.87 -4.97 16.44
N PRO A 422 7.05 -4.88 17.51
CA PRO A 422 7.39 -5.44 18.82
C PRO A 422 7.14 -6.95 18.96
N PHE A 423 6.60 -7.60 17.93
CA PHE A 423 6.21 -9.01 17.98
C PHE A 423 6.94 -9.83 16.92
N GLY A 424 7.09 -11.13 17.19
CA GLY A 424 7.79 -12.06 16.30
C GLY A 424 9.29 -12.09 16.54
N VAL A 425 9.96 -13.00 15.85
CA VAL A 425 11.42 -13.21 15.97
C VAL A 425 12.14 -12.39 14.92
N LEU A 426 12.80 -11.30 15.33
CA LEU A 426 13.57 -10.42 14.46
C LEU A 426 12.78 -10.02 13.19
N PRO A 427 11.58 -9.42 13.33
CA PRO A 427 10.70 -9.09 12.21
C PRO A 427 11.34 -8.11 11.20
N GLU A 428 12.31 -7.30 11.62
CA GLU A 428 13.07 -6.38 10.77
C GLU A 428 13.89 -7.07 9.66
N ARG A 429 14.08 -8.40 9.75
CA ARG A 429 14.69 -9.21 8.68
C ARG A 429 13.89 -9.14 7.38
N VAL A 430 12.57 -8.98 7.46
CA VAL A 430 11.68 -8.88 6.30
C VAL A 430 12.00 -7.64 5.44
N PRO A 431 11.86 -6.41 5.95
CA PRO A 431 12.18 -5.22 5.17
C PRO A 431 13.66 -5.13 4.81
N SER A 432 14.57 -5.63 5.65
CA SER A 432 16.00 -5.68 5.34
C SER A 432 16.31 -6.55 4.11
N ARG A 433 15.69 -7.74 4.01
CA ARG A 433 15.81 -8.62 2.84
C ARG A 433 15.24 -7.95 1.59
N MET A 434 14.09 -7.29 1.73
CA MET A 434 13.47 -6.58 0.61
C MET A 434 14.35 -5.44 0.09
N PHE A 435 14.93 -4.64 0.99
CA PHE A 435 15.81 -3.54 0.62
C PHE A 435 17.11 -4.05 -0.03
N ALA A 436 17.69 -5.13 0.49
CA ALA A 436 18.87 -5.75 -0.12
C ALA A 436 18.59 -6.22 -1.57
N HIS A 437 17.38 -6.72 -1.83
CA HIS A 437 16.96 -7.07 -3.19
C HIS A 437 16.84 -5.84 -4.10
N VAL A 438 16.27 -4.74 -3.60
CA VAL A 438 16.21 -3.46 -4.33
C VAL A 438 17.62 -2.98 -4.70
N GLN A 439 18.56 -2.96 -3.75
CA GLN A 439 19.94 -2.54 -4.01
C GLN A 439 20.63 -3.40 -5.07
N SER A 440 20.47 -4.73 -4.96
CA SER A 440 21.01 -5.68 -5.95
C SER A 440 20.43 -5.45 -7.36
N GLN A 441 19.11 -5.27 -7.46
CA GLN A 441 18.45 -5.01 -8.74
C GLN A 441 18.79 -3.64 -9.31
N ALA A 442 18.90 -2.60 -8.49
CA ALA A 442 19.30 -1.28 -8.95
C ALA A 442 20.75 -1.25 -9.47
N GLY A 443 21.66 -1.99 -8.81
CA GLY A 443 23.04 -2.14 -9.28
C GLY A 443 23.15 -2.90 -10.60
N SER A 444 22.26 -3.87 -10.84
CA SER A 444 22.27 -4.70 -12.06
C SER A 444 21.43 -4.11 -13.20
N ASN A 445 20.38 -3.35 -12.88
CA ASN A 445 19.41 -2.77 -13.80
C ASN A 445 19.15 -1.28 -13.50
N PRO A 446 20.12 -0.36 -13.73
CA PRO A 446 19.98 1.04 -13.31
C PRO A 446 18.80 1.79 -13.93
N GLY A 447 18.33 1.38 -15.12
CA GLY A 447 17.16 1.97 -15.78
C GLY A 447 15.81 1.48 -15.23
N CYS A 448 15.80 0.45 -14.38
CA CYS A 448 14.58 -0.14 -13.83
C CYS A 448 14.20 0.43 -12.46
N LEU A 449 15.19 0.70 -11.61
CA LEU A 449 15.04 1.28 -10.28
C LEU A 449 15.84 2.58 -10.24
N ALA A 450 15.16 3.70 -10.36
CA ALA A 450 15.82 5.00 -10.33
C ALA A 450 16.24 5.32 -8.88
N LEU A 451 17.47 5.81 -8.71
CA LEU A 451 17.84 6.51 -7.48
C LEU A 451 16.97 7.76 -7.40
N GLN A 452 16.36 8.00 -6.24
CA GLN A 452 15.80 9.30 -5.95
C GLN A 452 16.93 10.31 -6.05
N ALA A 453 16.70 11.39 -6.79
CA ALA A 453 17.52 12.57 -6.66
C ALA A 453 17.29 13.12 -5.24
N VAL A 454 18.05 12.62 -4.27
CA VAL A 454 18.43 13.45 -3.16
C VAL A 454 19.15 14.62 -3.81
N ASP A 455 18.64 15.83 -3.65
CA ASP A 455 19.35 17.05 -4.06
C ASP A 455 20.68 17.14 -3.29
N LEU A 456 21.67 16.37 -3.73
CA LEU A 456 23.04 16.40 -3.23
C LEU A 456 23.69 17.76 -3.50
N ILE A 457 23.06 18.59 -4.34
CA ILE A 457 23.43 19.99 -4.56
C ILE A 457 23.25 20.86 -3.30
N PHE A 458 22.31 20.51 -2.40
CA PHE A 458 22.13 21.28 -1.15
C PHE A 458 22.76 20.62 0.09
N ALA A 459 23.25 19.39 -0.02
CA ALA A 459 23.92 18.71 1.10
C ALA A 459 25.35 19.22 1.34
N ASN A 460 26.02 19.71 0.30
CA ASN A 460 27.36 20.30 0.37
C ASN A 460 27.28 21.77 0.01
N GLY A 461 26.65 22.58 0.88
CA GLY A 461 26.40 24.01 0.65
C GLY A 461 27.55 24.73 -0.06
N PHE A 462 27.22 25.66 -0.95
CA PHE A 462 28.17 26.40 -1.77
C PHE A 462 29.40 26.85 -0.96
N ASP A 463 30.58 26.30 -1.31
CA ASP A 463 31.88 26.86 -0.94
C ASP A 463 32.13 28.19 -1.67
#